data_AF-A0A8I1UDN7-F1
#
_entry.id   AF-A0A8I1UDN7-F1
#
_cell.length_a   1.000
_cell.length_b   1.000
_cell.length_c   1.000
_cell.angle_alpha   90.00
_cell.angle_beta   90.00
_cell.angle_gamma   90.00
#
_symmetry.space_group_name_H-M   'P 1'
#
loop_
_entity.id
_entity.type
_entity.pdbx_description
1 polymer ?
#
loop_
_entity_poly.entity_id
_entity_poly.type
_entity_poly.pdbx_seq_one_letter_code
_entity_poly.pdbx_strand_id
1 'polypeptide(L)'
;MAASIRKPLAVVALAALLAAVGGTGSAQEPGSAYRAGLNIARQRDYPNPHCFAQIFARHARPHQDARRGHWVATASRAYQGELWSRCGISR
;
A
#
# COMPACT_ATOMS: atom_id res chain seq x y z
N MET A 1 -31.97 -38.63 38.24
CA MET A 1 -30.61 -38.12 37.95
C MET A 1 -30.76 -36.87 37.08
N ALA A 2 -30.07 -35.79 37.48
CA ALA A 2 -29.64 -34.62 36.72
C ALA A 2 -30.66 -33.73 35.96
N ALA A 3 -30.62 -32.44 36.33
CA ALA A 3 -31.26 -31.29 35.73
C ALA A 3 -30.59 -30.83 34.41
N SER A 4 -31.28 -30.02 33.58
CA SER A 4 -30.79 -28.68 33.21
C SER A 4 -31.78 -27.90 32.35
N ILE A 5 -32.25 -26.78 32.89
CA ILE A 5 -32.87 -25.64 32.19
C ILE A 5 -31.74 -24.76 31.66
N ARG A 6 -31.81 -24.27 30.40
CA ARG A 6 -31.21 -22.98 29.91
C ARG A 6 -31.53 -22.80 28.41
N LYS A 7 -32.51 -21.93 28.09
CA LYS A 7 -32.36 -20.54 27.57
C LYS A 7 -32.16 -20.44 26.04
N PRO A 8 -33.10 -19.83 25.29
CA PRO A 8 -32.89 -19.39 23.92
C PRO A 8 -32.21 -18.02 23.96
N LEU A 9 -31.03 -17.86 23.38
CA LEU A 9 -30.38 -16.56 23.13
C LEU A 9 -29.07 -16.79 22.35
N ALA A 10 -29.04 -16.33 21.10
CA ALA A 10 -27.86 -15.82 20.36
C ALA A 10 -28.29 -15.66 18.89
N VAL A 11 -28.84 -14.52 18.47
CA VAL A 11 -28.07 -13.36 18.00
C VAL A 11 -26.85 -13.80 17.17
N VAL A 12 -27.04 -13.93 15.86
CA VAL A 12 -25.97 -13.88 14.87
C VAL A 12 -26.37 -12.76 13.92
N ALA A 13 -26.16 -11.50 14.31
CA ALA A 13 -24.93 -10.73 14.09
C ALA A 13 -24.60 -10.62 12.59
N LEU A 14 -24.94 -9.46 12.04
CA LEU A 14 -24.51 -8.92 10.75
C LEU A 14 -23.02 -9.23 10.49
N ALA A 15 -22.73 -10.04 9.47
CA ALA A 15 -21.39 -10.11 8.90
C ALA A 15 -21.33 -9.14 7.72
N ALA A 16 -20.58 -8.07 7.94
CA ALA A 16 -20.32 -7.01 6.99
C ALA A 16 -19.70 -7.56 5.69
N LEU A 17 -20.39 -7.32 4.58
CA LEU A 17 -19.83 -7.39 3.23
C LEU A 17 -18.85 -6.23 3.05
N LEU A 18 -17.59 -6.42 3.43
CA LEU A 18 -16.53 -5.45 3.18
C LEU A 18 -15.31 -6.14 2.60
N ALA A 19 -14.89 -5.57 1.46
CA ALA A 19 -13.56 -5.64 0.86
C ALA A 19 -13.18 -6.91 0.09
N ALA A 20 -13.55 -6.95 -1.19
CA ALA A 20 -12.67 -7.48 -2.24
C ALA A 20 -12.99 -6.92 -3.64
N VAL A 21 -13.16 -5.59 -3.79
CA VAL A 21 -12.84 -4.96 -5.09
C VAL A 21 -11.32 -4.81 -5.14
N GLY A 22 -10.66 -5.95 -5.34
CA GLY A 22 -9.31 -5.99 -5.89
C GLY A 22 -9.44 -5.57 -7.33
N GLY A 23 -9.49 -4.25 -7.57
CA GLY A 23 -9.40 -3.70 -8.91
C GLY A 23 -8.22 -4.35 -9.61
N THR A 24 -8.46 -4.81 -10.83
CA THR A 24 -7.48 -5.38 -11.75
C THR A 24 -6.29 -4.44 -11.87
N GLY A 25 -5.32 -4.60 -10.96
CA GLY A 25 -4.04 -3.96 -11.05
C GLY A 25 -3.34 -4.63 -12.21
N SER A 26 -3.41 -4.01 -13.39
CA SER A 26 -2.47 -4.30 -14.46
C SER A 26 -1.09 -4.38 -13.82
N ALA A 27 -0.44 -5.54 -13.94
CA ALA A 27 0.91 -5.76 -13.48
C ALA A 27 1.82 -4.89 -14.35
N GLN A 28 1.84 -3.59 -14.11
CA GLN A 28 2.72 -2.66 -14.80
C GLN A 28 4.13 -2.90 -14.29
N GLU A 29 5.01 -3.18 -15.24
CA GLU A 29 6.44 -3.48 -15.10
C GLU A 29 7.09 -2.76 -13.91
N PRO A 30 7.40 -3.49 -12.80
CA PRO A 30 8.02 -2.94 -11.60
C PRO A 30 9.29 -2.11 -11.89
N GLY A 31 9.98 -2.42 -13.00
CA GLY A 31 11.20 -1.74 -13.42
C GLY A 31 11.02 -0.25 -13.74
N SER A 32 9.87 0.18 -14.26
CA SER A 32 9.68 1.58 -14.66
C SER A 32 9.30 2.47 -13.47
N ALA A 33 8.48 1.97 -12.54
CA ALA A 33 8.17 2.66 -11.28
C ALA A 33 9.40 2.79 -10.39
N TYR A 34 10.21 1.73 -10.31
CA TYR A 34 11.47 1.75 -9.58
C TYR A 34 12.44 2.80 -10.11
N ARG A 35 12.61 2.89 -11.44
CA ARG A 35 13.48 3.89 -12.07
C ARG A 35 12.99 5.31 -11.81
N ALA A 36 11.67 5.54 -11.87
CA ALA A 36 11.08 6.83 -11.49
C ALA A 36 11.38 7.16 -10.02
N GLY A 37 11.20 6.18 -9.12
CA GLY A 37 11.54 6.32 -7.71
C GLY A 37 13.01 6.66 -7.47
N LEU A 38 13.93 6.03 -8.20
CA LEU A 38 15.37 6.34 -8.13
C LEU A 38 15.67 7.79 -8.56
N ASN A 39 15.07 8.25 -9.64
CA ASN A 39 15.25 9.63 -10.11
C ASN A 39 14.75 10.64 -9.08
N ILE A 40 13.57 10.40 -8.50
CA ILE A 40 13.03 11.24 -7.42
C ILE A 40 13.97 11.24 -6.22
N ALA A 41 14.45 10.07 -5.82
CA ALA A 41 15.31 9.96 -4.64
C ALA A 41 16.66 10.67 -4.81
N ARG A 42 17.24 10.60 -6.02
CA ARG A 42 18.49 11.30 -6.36
C ARG A 42 18.28 12.81 -6.42
N GLN A 43 17.18 13.28 -7.02
CA GLN A 43 16.86 14.71 -7.06
C GLN A 43 16.65 15.31 -5.66
N ARG A 44 16.21 14.49 -4.70
CA ARG A 44 15.98 14.89 -3.30
C ARG A 44 17.15 14.56 -2.38
N ASP A 45 18.26 14.07 -2.93
CA ASP A 45 19.47 13.71 -2.20
C ASP A 45 19.22 12.77 -1.00
N TYR A 46 18.34 11.77 -1.18
CA TYR A 46 18.11 10.80 -0.11
C TYR A 46 19.35 9.91 0.08
N PRO A 47 19.78 9.65 1.34
CA PRO A 47 20.99 8.88 1.63
C PRO A 47 20.91 7.44 1.13
N ASN A 48 19.69 6.89 0.97
CA ASN A 48 19.48 5.56 0.39
C ASN A 48 18.43 5.62 -0.74
N PRO A 49 18.85 5.99 -1.96
CA PRO A 49 17.93 6.16 -3.07
C PRO A 49 17.32 4.84 -3.53
N HIS A 50 18.05 3.72 -3.39
CA HIS A 50 17.56 2.40 -3.74
C HIS A 50 16.46 1.92 -2.77
N CYS A 51 16.61 2.15 -1.47
CA CYS A 51 15.59 1.83 -0.47
C CYS A 51 14.31 2.63 -0.75
N PHE A 52 14.44 3.95 -0.99
CA PHE A 52 13.32 4.79 -1.41
C PHE A 52 12.62 4.20 -2.63
N ALA A 53 13.37 3.86 -3.68
CA ALA A 53 12.82 3.44 -4.96
C ALA A 53 12.05 2.11 -4.85
N GLN A 54 12.50 1.18 -4.01
CA GLN A 54 11.76 -0.06 -3.75
C GLN A 54 10.41 0.20 -3.09
N ILE A 55 10.38 1.11 -2.10
CA ILE A 55 9.14 1.43 -1.39
C ILE A 55 8.21 2.23 -2.32
N PHE A 56 8.77 3.19 -3.06
CA PHE A 56 8.04 3.93 -4.08
C PHE A 56 7.38 2.98 -5.08
N ALA A 57 8.11 2.02 -5.65
CA ALA A 57 7.56 1.09 -6.64
C ALA A 57 6.39 0.23 -6.11
N ARG A 58 6.35 -0.07 -4.80
CA ARG A 58 5.22 -0.79 -4.17
C ARG A 58 3.95 0.05 -4.07
N HIS A 59 4.11 1.36 -3.82
CA HIS A 59 3.00 2.30 -3.60
C HIS A 59 2.65 3.11 -4.86
N ALA A 60 3.49 3.03 -5.89
CA ALA A 60 3.35 3.81 -7.10
C ALA A 60 2.23 3.28 -7.98
N ARG A 61 1.52 4.22 -8.60
CA ARG A 61 0.51 4.00 -9.62
C ARG A 61 0.87 4.82 -10.85
N PRO A 62 0.51 4.34 -12.06
CA PRO A 62 0.63 5.16 -13.26
C PRO A 62 -0.26 6.40 -13.10
N HIS A 63 0.27 7.56 -13.45
CA HIS A 63 -0.52 8.78 -13.44
C HIS A 63 -1.47 8.79 -14.64
N GLN A 64 -2.78 8.92 -14.39
CA GLN A 64 -3.83 8.73 -15.42
C GLN A 64 -3.69 9.70 -16.60
N ASP A 65 -3.35 10.96 -16.34
CA ASP A 65 -3.18 11.98 -17.39
C ASP A 65 -1.76 12.10 -17.96
N ALA A 66 -0.82 11.30 -17.45
CA ALA A 66 0.57 11.52 -17.82
C ALA A 66 0.97 10.60 -18.98
N ARG A 67 1.83 11.13 -19.86
CA ARG A 67 2.45 10.34 -20.94
C ARG A 67 3.06 9.06 -20.34
N ARG A 68 3.05 7.97 -21.13
CA ARG A 68 3.59 6.65 -20.76
C ARG A 68 4.90 6.81 -19.96
N GLY A 69 4.94 6.27 -18.73
CA GLY A 69 6.14 6.26 -17.89
C GLY A 69 6.17 7.25 -16.72
N HIS A 70 5.10 8.02 -16.49
CA HIS A 70 4.97 8.84 -15.28
C HIS A 70 4.31 8.05 -14.13
N TRP A 71 4.98 8.09 -12.99
CA TRP A 71 4.63 7.33 -11.80
C TRP A 71 4.43 8.26 -10.62
N VAL A 72 3.37 8.01 -9.85
CA VAL A 72 3.07 8.74 -8.62
C VAL A 72 2.79 7.77 -7.49
N ALA A 73 3.29 8.07 -6.30
CA ALA A 73 2.93 7.37 -5.08
C ALA A 73 2.20 8.35 -4.17
N THR A 74 0.99 8.01 -3.74
CA THR A 74 0.24 8.81 -2.78
C THR A 74 0.99 8.84 -1.46
N ALA A 75 1.15 10.03 -0.87
CA ALA A 75 1.78 10.21 0.44
C ALA A 75 0.89 9.74 1.60
N SER A 76 0.57 8.44 1.62
CA SER A 76 -0.24 7.83 2.65
C SER A 76 0.57 7.61 3.94
N ARG A 77 -0.12 7.48 5.08
CA ARG A 77 0.49 7.09 6.36
C ARG A 77 1.25 5.76 6.25
N ALA A 78 0.70 4.80 5.51
CA ALA A 78 1.33 3.50 5.28
C ALA A 78 2.66 3.65 4.52
N TYR A 79 2.66 4.43 3.44
CA TYR A 79 3.86 4.73 2.68
C TYR A 79 4.92 5.42 3.55
N GLN A 80 4.55 6.50 4.25
CA GLN A 80 5.46 7.23 5.15
C GLN A 80 6.01 6.35 6.28
N GLY A 81 5.18 5.52 6.90
CA GLY A 81 5.60 4.58 7.93
C GLY A 81 6.61 3.56 7.42
N GLU A 82 6.41 3.02 6.22
CA GLU A 82 7.38 2.11 5.58
C GLU A 82 8.72 2.80 5.29
N LEU A 83 8.71 4.04 4.86
CA LEU A 83 9.94 4.79 4.55
C LEU A 83 10.74 5.13 5.78
N TRP A 84 10.07 5.50 6.85
CA TRP A 84 10.70 5.73 8.13
C TRP A 84 11.30 4.42 8.67
N SER A 85 10.48 3.37 8.80
CA SER A 85 10.89 2.11 9.41
C SER A 85 11.97 1.36 8.63
N ARG A 86 11.99 1.45 7.28
CA ARG A 86 12.94 0.71 6.45
C ARG A 86 14.10 1.54 5.91
N CYS A 87 13.87 2.82 5.63
CA CYS A 87 14.86 3.67 4.97
C CYS A 87 15.31 4.85 5.85
N GLY A 88 14.70 5.07 7.01
CA GLY A 88 14.99 6.23 7.88
C GLY A 88 14.59 7.57 7.25
N ILE A 89 13.69 7.58 6.25
CA ILE A 89 13.31 8.81 5.55
C ILE A 89 11.98 9.33 6.11
N SER A 90 12.02 10.47 6.80
CA SER A 90 10.83 11.23 7.19
C SER A 90 10.42 12.20 6.08
N ARG A 91 9.13 12.21 5.71
CA ARG A 91 8.55 13.02 4.62
C ARG A 91 7.26 13.67 5.04
#